data_AF-A0AAN7UFN7-F1
#
_entry.id   AF-A0AAN7UFN7-F1
#
_cell.length_a   1.000
_cell.length_b   1.000
_cell.length_c   1.000
_cell.angle_alpha   90.00
_cell.angle_beta   90.00
_cell.angle_gamma   90.00
#
_symmetry.space_group_name_H-M   'P 1'
#
loop_
_entity.id
_entity.type
_entity.pdbx_description
1 polymer ?
#
loop_
_entity_poly.entity_id
_entity_poly.type
_entity_poly.pdbx_seq_one_letter_code
_entity_poly.pdbx_strand_id
1 'polypeptide(L)'
;MLTFTNLQNDTLLRHKDVFYNYVLPRLAAERDEWDNHSDKEQSTASTFKACRTSCENDPACMQFSVTGYTCKTSTALKLGRKASAAEQVKSGWMVDRIDAFIDRMESACKDRDWVLP
;
A
#
# COMPACT_ATOMS: atom_id res chain seq x y z
N MET A 1 -33.17 -6.61 -37.21
CA MET A 1 -32.04 -7.34 -36.59
C MET A 1 -31.20 -6.33 -35.83
N LEU A 2 -31.19 -6.39 -34.50
CA LEU A 2 -30.29 -5.58 -33.69
C LEU A 2 -29.02 -6.39 -33.45
N THR A 3 -27.92 -5.95 -34.05
CA THR A 3 -26.60 -6.53 -33.82
C THR A 3 -26.08 -6.03 -32.46
N PHE A 4 -26.02 -6.92 -31.47
CA PHE A 4 -25.27 -6.66 -30.25
C PHE A 4 -23.79 -6.83 -30.58
N THR A 5 -23.04 -5.73 -30.66
CA THR A 5 -21.58 -5.80 -30.69
C THR A 5 -21.11 -6.27 -29.32
N ASN A 6 -20.53 -7.46 -29.27
CA ASN A 6 -19.84 -7.99 -28.10
C ASN A 6 -18.61 -7.12 -27.83
N LEU A 7 -18.69 -6.20 -26.86
CA LEU A 7 -17.52 -5.46 -26.39
C LEU A 7 -16.71 -6.38 -25.48
N GLN A 8 -15.99 -7.34 -26.08
CA GLN A 8 -14.90 -8.00 -25.39
C GLN A 8 -13.78 -6.98 -25.21
N ASN A 9 -13.66 -6.45 -23.99
CA ASN A 9 -12.53 -5.62 -23.61
C ASN A 9 -11.31 -6.53 -23.45
N ASP A 10 -10.60 -6.80 -24.56
CA ASP A 10 -9.42 -7.66 -24.68
C ASP A 10 -8.15 -7.08 -24.01
N THR A 11 -8.29 -6.04 -23.20
CA THR A 11 -7.16 -5.41 -22.53
C THR A 11 -6.72 -6.28 -21.37
N LEU A 12 -5.56 -6.92 -21.50
CA LEU A 12 -4.92 -7.67 -20.41
C LEU A 12 -4.70 -6.76 -19.20
N LEU A 13 -5.39 -7.03 -18.10
CA LEU A 13 -5.22 -6.32 -16.83
C LEU A 13 -3.81 -6.58 -16.28
N ARG A 14 -3.03 -5.51 -16.11
CA ARG A 14 -1.67 -5.56 -15.55
C ARG A 14 -1.65 -5.14 -14.08
N HIS A 15 -0.58 -5.49 -13.38
CA HIS A 15 -0.34 -5.03 -12.00
C HIS A 15 -0.35 -3.50 -11.87
N LYS A 16 0.17 -2.77 -12.86
CA LYS A 16 0.10 -1.30 -12.89
C LYS A 16 -1.34 -0.81 -12.93
N ASP A 17 -2.21 -1.47 -13.70
CA ASP A 17 -3.61 -1.07 -13.83
C ASP A 17 -4.34 -1.28 -12.49
N VAL A 18 -4.09 -2.41 -11.81
CA VAL A 18 -4.60 -2.65 -10.45
C VAL A 18 -4.04 -1.62 -9.48
N PHE A 19 -2.75 -1.28 -9.58
CA PHE A 19 -2.13 -0.31 -8.69
C PHE A 19 -2.79 1.07 -8.85
N TYR A 20 -2.79 1.63 -10.06
CA TYR A 20 -3.34 2.96 -10.33
C TYR A 20 -4.84 3.06 -10.06
N ASN A 21 -5.62 2.07 -10.50
CA ASN A 21 -7.09 2.17 -10.46
C ASN A 21 -7.71 1.62 -9.17
N TYR A 22 -6.99 0.76 -8.44
CA TYR A 22 -7.51 0.14 -7.22
C TYR A 22 -6.70 0.46 -5.96
N VAL A 23 -5.39 0.27 -5.98
CA VAL A 23 -4.54 0.44 -4.79
C VAL A 23 -4.34 1.91 -4.44
N LEU A 24 -3.77 2.68 -5.36
CA LEU A 24 -3.35 4.07 -5.15
C LEU A 24 -4.46 4.97 -4.59
N PRO A 25 -5.70 4.95 -5.09
CA PRO A 25 -6.78 5.81 -4.57
C PRO A 25 -7.22 5.46 -3.14
N ARG A 26 -6.78 4.31 -2.60
CA ARG A 26 -7.16 3.79 -1.29
C ARG A 26 -6.02 3.84 -0.27
N LEU A 27 -4.82 4.27 -0.69
CA LEU A 27 -3.71 4.56 0.21
C LEU A 27 -3.98 5.90 0.90
N ALA A 28 -3.76 5.95 2.20
CA ALA A 28 -4.04 7.13 3.02
C ALA A 28 -2.92 7.36 4.04
N ALA A 29 -2.79 8.58 4.58
CA ALA A 29 -1.84 8.81 5.66
C ALA A 29 -2.21 8.01 6.93
N GLU A 30 -3.50 7.74 7.11
CA GLU A 30 -4.05 7.07 8.29
C GLU A 30 -5.36 6.34 7.93
N ARG A 31 -5.54 5.15 8.49
CA ARG A 31 -6.78 4.37 8.34
C ARG A 31 -7.00 3.44 9.52
N ASP A 32 -8.15 3.58 10.16
CA ASP A 32 -8.61 2.67 11.22
C ASP A 32 -9.19 1.37 10.64
N GLU A 33 -9.23 0.32 11.47
CA GLU A 33 -9.79 -1.00 11.13
C GLU A 33 -9.22 -1.60 9.83
N TRP A 34 -7.92 -1.42 9.64
CA TRP A 34 -7.26 -1.82 8.40
C TRP A 34 -5.86 -2.36 8.67
N ASP A 35 -5.59 -3.56 8.16
CA ASP A 35 -4.31 -4.23 8.25
C ASP A 35 -3.59 -4.11 6.90
N ASN A 36 -2.57 -3.24 6.82
CA ASN A 36 -1.74 -3.09 5.63
C ASN A 36 -0.64 -4.16 5.52
N HIS A 37 -0.60 -5.14 6.43
CA HIS A 37 0.41 -6.20 6.50
C HIS A 37 1.85 -5.70 6.68
N SER A 38 2.04 -4.66 7.51
CA SER A 38 3.39 -4.31 7.97
C SER A 38 3.96 -5.42 8.85
N ASP A 39 5.25 -5.72 8.68
CA ASP A 39 5.85 -7.00 9.09
C ASP A 39 7.08 -6.85 10.00
N LYS A 40 7.79 -5.73 9.94
CA LYS A 40 8.95 -5.46 10.80
C LYS A 40 8.53 -4.75 12.08
N GLU A 41 8.56 -5.46 13.20
CA GLU A 41 8.29 -4.88 14.52
C GLU A 41 9.31 -3.81 14.93
N GLN A 42 8.83 -2.75 15.57
CA GLN A 42 9.65 -1.66 16.11
C GLN A 42 9.56 -1.67 17.64
N SER A 43 10.69 -1.90 18.31
CA SER A 43 10.75 -2.11 19.76
C SER A 43 10.50 -0.85 20.59
N THR A 44 10.67 0.34 20.01
CA THR A 44 10.60 1.62 20.73
C THR A 44 9.35 2.45 20.39
N ALA A 45 8.53 2.00 19.44
CA ALA A 45 7.35 2.71 18.98
C ALA A 45 6.07 1.96 19.39
N SER A 46 5.26 2.58 20.24
CA SER A 46 4.02 1.96 20.76
C SER A 46 2.75 2.77 20.48
N THR A 47 2.88 3.95 19.89
CA THR A 47 1.75 4.81 19.50
C THR A 47 1.77 5.02 17.98
N PHE A 48 0.62 5.35 17.40
CA PHE A 48 0.53 5.64 15.96
C PHE A 48 1.53 6.72 15.51
N LYS A 49 1.64 7.83 16.28
CA LYS A 49 2.60 8.90 16.00
C LYS A 49 4.05 8.43 16.12
N ALA A 50 4.40 7.66 17.15
CA ALA A 50 5.75 7.12 17.30
C ALA A 50 6.10 6.13 16.18
N CYS A 51 5.13 5.30 15.77
CA CYS A 51 5.30 4.34 14.68
C CYS A 51 5.51 5.04 13.34
N ARG A 52 4.72 6.10 13.08
CA ARG A 52 4.93 7.00 11.94
C ARG A 52 6.33 7.61 11.96
N THR A 53 6.74 8.18 13.10
CA THR A 53 8.07 8.79 13.26
C THR A 53 9.20 7.77 12.99
N SER A 54 9.02 6.52 13.46
CA SER A 54 9.97 5.43 13.17
C SER A 54 10.07 5.13 11.67
N CYS A 55 8.94 5.15 10.95
CA CYS A 55 8.92 4.97 9.50
C CYS A 55 9.49 6.19 8.77
N GLU A 56 9.27 7.40 9.28
CA GLU A 56 9.86 8.64 8.75
C GLU A 56 11.39 8.61 8.81
N ASN A 57 11.96 8.08 9.90
CA ASN A 57 13.41 7.95 10.09
C ASN A 57 14.08 6.89 9.20
N ASP A 58 13.33 5.93 8.68
CA ASP A 58 13.83 4.94 7.71
C ASP A 58 13.42 5.39 6.29
N PRO A 59 14.35 5.87 5.45
CA PRO A 59 14.01 6.36 4.12
C PRO A 59 13.43 5.28 3.19
N ALA A 60 13.64 3.99 3.49
CA ALA A 60 13.09 2.88 2.71
C ALA A 60 11.67 2.49 3.17
N CYS A 61 11.20 2.94 4.33
CA CYS A 61 9.90 2.58 4.85
C CYS A 61 8.77 3.21 4.01
N MET A 62 7.77 2.42 3.63
CA MET A 62 6.63 2.89 2.82
C MET A 62 5.31 2.89 3.59
N GLN A 63 5.24 2.11 4.66
CA GLN A 63 4.02 1.95 5.44
C GLN A 63 4.30 1.47 6.86
N PHE A 64 3.33 1.66 7.74
CA PHE A 64 3.37 1.23 9.12
C PHE A 64 1.97 0.85 9.63
N SER A 65 1.91 0.08 10.70
CA SER A 65 0.67 -0.26 11.41
C SER A 65 0.89 -0.35 12.91
N VAL A 66 -0.17 -0.13 13.66
CA VAL A 66 -0.21 -0.29 15.12
C VAL A 66 -1.39 -1.19 15.49
N THR A 67 -1.10 -2.19 16.32
CA THR A 67 -2.09 -3.08 16.93
C THR A 67 -1.83 -3.11 18.43
N GLY A 68 -2.75 -2.55 19.23
CA GLY A 68 -2.50 -2.32 20.66
C GLY A 68 -1.28 -1.42 20.86
N TYR A 69 -0.20 -1.98 21.42
CA TYR A 69 1.09 -1.29 21.63
C TYR A 69 2.20 -1.74 20.67
N THR A 70 1.89 -2.62 19.72
CA THR A 70 2.87 -3.15 18.78
C THR A 70 2.88 -2.31 17.51
N CYS A 71 4.01 -1.65 17.23
CA CYS A 71 4.26 -1.02 15.94
C CYS A 71 4.93 -2.00 14.97
N LYS A 72 4.46 -2.02 13.73
CA LYS A 72 5.13 -2.67 12.60
C LYS A 72 5.34 -1.68 11.47
N THR A 73 6.43 -1.85 10.74
CA THR A 73 6.81 -1.07 9.55
C THR A 73 7.02 -2.00 8.37
N SER A 74 7.00 -1.48 7.15
CA SER A 74 7.38 -2.23 5.95
C SER A 74 7.98 -1.32 4.90
N THR A 75 8.94 -1.84 4.13
CA THR A 75 9.48 -1.16 2.95
C THR A 75 8.64 -1.40 1.69
N ALA A 76 7.75 -2.40 1.73
CA ALA A 76 6.79 -2.67 0.66
C ALA A 76 5.58 -1.75 0.77
N LEU A 77 5.02 -1.35 -0.38
CA LEU A 77 3.79 -0.57 -0.46
C LEU A 77 2.61 -1.50 -0.78
N LYS A 78 1.79 -1.82 0.22
CA LYS A 78 0.69 -2.80 0.15
C LYS A 78 -0.63 -2.16 0.56
N LEU A 79 -1.70 -2.45 -0.18
CA LEU A 79 -3.04 -2.04 0.25
C LEU A 79 -3.49 -2.84 1.49
N GLY A 80 -3.25 -4.16 1.53
CA GLY A 80 -3.72 -5.01 2.63
C GLY A 80 -5.23 -5.24 2.63
N ARG A 81 -5.83 -5.42 3.81
CA ARG A 81 -7.24 -5.81 3.97
C ARG A 81 -7.95 -5.05 5.07
N LYS A 82 -9.28 -5.09 5.03
CA LYS A 82 -10.10 -4.71 6.18
C LYS A 82 -9.77 -5.61 7.37
N ALA A 83 -9.52 -5.00 8.51
CA ALA A 83 -9.40 -5.69 9.79
C ALA A 83 -10.78 -5.69 10.47
N SER A 84 -11.05 -6.72 11.25
CA SER A 84 -12.20 -6.70 12.15
C SER A 84 -11.97 -5.70 13.29
N ALA A 85 -13.04 -5.14 13.85
CA ALA A 85 -12.95 -4.24 15.00
C ALA A 85 -12.23 -4.88 16.19
N ALA A 86 -12.29 -6.21 16.33
CA ALA A 86 -11.60 -6.96 17.38
C ALA A 86 -10.07 -6.97 17.21
N GLU A 87 -9.56 -6.85 15.99
CA GLU A 87 -8.11 -6.77 15.73
C GLU A 87 -7.53 -5.40 16.07
N GLN A 88 -8.36 -4.34 16.11
CA GLN A 88 -7.96 -2.98 16.51
C GLN A 88 -6.71 -2.46 15.77
N VAL A 89 -6.55 -2.81 14.49
CA VAL A 89 -5.40 -2.39 13.69
C VAL A 89 -5.64 -1.01 13.10
N LYS A 90 -4.64 -0.15 13.25
CA LYS A 90 -4.59 1.17 12.61
C LYS A 90 -3.36 1.23 11.71
N SER A 91 -3.55 1.56 10.43
CA SER A 91 -2.48 1.57 9.44
C SER A 91 -2.23 2.97 8.88
N GLY A 92 -1.03 3.20 8.36
CA GLY A 92 -0.65 4.42 7.65
C GLY A 92 0.34 4.11 6.52
N TRP A 93 0.31 4.96 5.50
CA TRP A 93 1.22 4.92 4.36
C TRP A 93 1.98 6.24 4.26
N MET A 94 3.23 6.17 3.82
CA MET A 94 4.05 7.35 3.59
C MET A 94 3.64 7.99 2.25
N VAL A 95 2.50 8.69 2.25
CA VAL A 95 1.88 9.25 1.03
C VAL A 95 2.84 10.15 0.24
N ASP A 96 3.67 10.92 0.94
CA ASP A 96 4.68 11.81 0.33
C ASP A 96 5.81 11.05 -0.39
N ARG A 97 5.93 9.72 -0.18
CA ARG A 97 6.92 8.85 -0.84
C ARG A 97 6.34 8.10 -2.04
N ILE A 98 5.03 8.19 -2.30
CA ILE A 98 4.35 7.38 -3.32
C ILE A 98 4.77 7.78 -4.73
N ASP A 99 4.86 9.08 -5.05
CA ASP A 99 5.25 9.51 -6.40
C ASP A 99 6.65 8.99 -6.77
N ALA A 100 7.61 9.11 -5.84
CA ALA A 100 8.95 8.55 -6.02
C ALA A 100 8.97 7.01 -6.11
N PHE A 101 8.01 6.32 -5.47
CA PHE A 101 7.85 4.89 -5.66
C PHE A 101 7.35 4.57 -7.08
N ILE A 102 6.34 5.30 -7.56
CA ILE A 102 5.78 5.15 -8.91
C ILE A 102 6.87 5.38 -9.96
N ASP A 103 7.63 6.47 -9.87
CA ASP A 103 8.72 6.79 -10.80
C ASP A 103 9.77 5.66 -10.88
N ARG A 104 10.12 5.06 -9.74
CA ARG A 104 11.02 3.90 -9.71
C ARG A 104 10.41 2.67 -10.36
N MET A 105 9.12 2.42 -10.19
CA MET A 105 8.44 1.28 -10.79
C MET A 105 8.34 1.43 -12.32
N GLU A 106 7.99 2.61 -12.82
CA GLU A 106 7.91 2.85 -14.26
C GLU A 106 9.29 2.75 -14.93
N SER A 107 10.32 3.33 -14.31
CA SER A 107 11.69 3.29 -14.84
C SER A 107 12.31 1.89 -14.83
N ALA A 108 12.07 1.09 -13.78
CA ALA A 108 12.57 -0.28 -13.69
C ALA A 108 11.98 -1.20 -14.76
N CYS A 109 10.72 -0.96 -15.13
CA CYS A 109 9.94 -1.90 -15.93
C CYS A 109 9.86 -1.54 -17.44
N LYS A 110 10.49 -0.44 -17.88
CA LYS A 110 10.45 0.06 -19.28
C LYS A 110 9.01 0.04 -19.85
N ASP A 111 8.04 0.45 -19.04
CA ASP A 111 6.60 0.44 -19.34
C ASP A 111 5.94 -0.94 -19.54
N ARG A 112 6.69 -2.05 -19.38
CA ARG A 112 6.20 -3.39 -19.70
C ARG A 112 5.52 -4.08 -18.53
N ASP A 113 6.16 -4.31 -17.38
CA ASP A 113 5.54 -5.11 -16.31
C ASP A 113 5.94 -4.68 -14.90
N TRP A 114 4.99 -4.16 -14.10
CA TRP A 114 5.14 -3.91 -12.66
C TRP A 114 5.14 -5.24 -11.88
N VAL A 115 6.17 -6.04 -12.07
CA VAL A 115 6.43 -7.26 -11.28
C VAL A 115 7.71 -7.01 -10.52
N LEU A 116 7.60 -6.82 -9.20
CA LEU A 116 8.78 -6.84 -8.34
C LEU A 116 9.30 -8.29 -8.28
N PRO A 117 10.62 -8.51 -8.39
CA PRO A 117 11.22 -9.82 -8.14
C PRO A 117 11.01 -10.29 -6.70
#